data_AF-A0A9Q9BE31-F1
#
_entry.id   AF-A0A9Q9BE31-F1
#
_cell.length_a   1.000
_cell.length_b   1.000
_cell.length_c   1.000
_cell.angle_alpha   90.00
_cell.angle_beta   90.00
_cell.angle_gamma   90.00
#
_symmetry.space_group_name_H-M   'P 1'
#
loop_
_entity.id
_entity.type
_entity.pdbx_description
1 polymer ?
#
loop_
_entity_poly.entity_id
_entity_poly.type
_entity_poly.pdbx_seq_one_letter_code
_entity_poly.pdbx_strand_id
1 'polypeptide(L)' 'MFATTGIIQDNTVYIKDCVLDQYNGRKVIITILDEDNCYDTIPNQQLSEISDSIITKNMKAYQELAK' A
#
# COMPACT_ATOMS: atom_id res chain seq x y z
N MET A 1 -2.19 -10.51 -20.31
CA MET A 1 -1.83 -10.41 -18.88
C MET A 1 -0.58 -11.23 -18.67
N PHE A 2 0.49 -10.66 -18.12
CA PHE A 2 1.79 -11.31 -17.91
C PHE A 2 2.09 -11.31 -16.40
N ALA A 3 2.60 -12.42 -15.87
CA ALA A 3 2.94 -12.57 -14.47
C ALA A 3 4.36 -13.14 -14.35
N THR A 4 5.13 -12.63 -13.39
CA THR A 4 6.48 -13.10 -13.09
C THR A 4 6.76 -12.89 -11.62
N THR A 5 7.72 -13.63 -11.08
CA THR A 5 8.14 -13.56 -9.68
C THR A 5 9.45 -12.79 -9.56
N GLY A 6 9.57 -12.01 -8.50
CA GLY A 6 10.72 -11.13 -8.29
C GLY A 6 10.79 -10.63 -6.85
N ILE A 7 11.83 -9.87 -6.57
CA ILE A 7 12.07 -9.23 -5.28
C ILE A 7 11.81 -7.74 -5.44
N ILE A 8 11.09 -7.15 -4.49
CA ILE A 8 10.90 -5.70 -4.42
C ILE A 8 11.82 -5.17 -3.33
N GLN A 9 12.60 -4.16 -3.66
CA GLN A 9 13.46 -3.45 -2.73
C GLN A 9 13.25 -1.94 -2.92
N ASP A 10 12.69 -1.30 -1.91
CA ASP A 10 12.27 0.09 -1.94
C ASP A 10 11.30 0.38 -3.11
N ASN A 11 11.78 1.12 -4.12
CA ASN A 11 11.05 1.45 -5.35
C ASN A 11 11.53 0.66 -6.57
N THR A 12 12.36 -0.36 -6.36
CA THR A 12 12.99 -1.15 -7.42
C THR A 12 12.44 -2.58 -7.43
N VAL A 13 12.11 -3.09 -8.62
CA VAL A 13 11.63 -4.45 -8.83
C VAL A 13 12.70 -5.27 -9.54
N TYR A 14 13.24 -6.28 -8.85
CA TYR A 14 14.24 -7.22 -9.37
C TYR A 14 13.56 -8.51 -9.82
N ILE A 15 13.74 -8.92 -11.07
CA ILE A 15 13.14 -10.15 -11.62
C ILE A 15 14.25 -11.02 -12.20
N LYS A 16 14.14 -12.34 -12.03
CA LYS A 16 15.26 -13.26 -12.23
C LYS A 16 15.70 -13.45 -13.69
N ASP A 17 14.91 -13.04 -14.69
CA ASP A 17 15.13 -13.45 -16.09
C ASP A 17 15.02 -12.33 -17.13
N CYS A 18 15.25 -11.06 -16.74
CA CYS A 18 15.16 -9.89 -17.64
C CYS A 18 13.86 -9.81 -18.48
N VAL A 19 12.80 -10.52 -18.07
CA VAL A 19 11.52 -10.61 -18.80
C VAL A 19 10.79 -9.28 -18.92
N LEU A 20 11.21 -8.25 -18.17
CA LEU A 20 10.70 -6.90 -18.33
C LEU A 20 11.35 -6.12 -19.49
N ASP A 21 12.46 -6.61 -20.06
CA ASP A 21 13.16 -5.91 -21.14
C ASP A 21 12.28 -5.69 -22.38
N GLN A 22 11.34 -6.62 -22.62
CA GLN A 22 10.35 -6.48 -23.69
C GLN A 22 9.43 -5.26 -23.53
N TYR A 23 9.40 -4.64 -22.34
CA TYR A 23 8.61 -3.44 -22.02
C TYR A 23 9.46 -2.18 -21.88
N ASN A 24 10.77 -2.23 -22.14
CA ASN A 24 11.64 -1.05 -22.07
C ASN A 24 11.12 0.08 -22.98
N GLY A 25 11.06 1.30 -22.42
CA GLY A 25 10.52 2.48 -23.10
C GLY A 25 8.98 2.54 -23.16
N ARG A 26 8.27 1.58 -22.56
CA ARG A 26 6.79 1.57 -22.49
C ARG A 26 6.31 1.92 -21.08
N LYS A 27 5.16 2.60 -21.00
CA LYS A 27 4.45 2.75 -19.72
C LYS A 27 3.77 1.43 -19.37
N VAL A 28 4.03 0.93 -18.17
CA VAL A 28 3.45 -0.32 -17.65
C VAL A 28 2.83 -0.09 -16.28
N ILE A 29 1.81 -0.88 -15.95
CA ILE A 29 1.25 -0.98 -14.59
C ILE A 29 1.77 -2.30 -14.03
N ILE A 30 2.45 -2.24 -12.88
CA ILE A 30 2.96 -3.43 -12.18
C ILE A 30 2.02 -3.67 -10.99
N THR A 31 1.39 -4.85 -10.98
CA THR A 31 0.57 -5.32 -9.87
C THR A 31 1.39 -6.33 -9.09
N ILE A 32 1.58 -6.05 -7.81
CA ILE A 32 2.31 -6.92 -6.89
C ILE A 32 1.28 -7.72 -6.11
N LEU A 33 1.39 -9.04 -6.17
CA LEU A 33 0.59 -9.96 -5.36
C LEU A 33 1.47 -10.36 -4.18
N ASP A 34 1.27 -9.70 -3.05
CA ASP A 34 1.87 -10.09 -1.78
C ASP A 34 0.95 -11.14 -1.14
N GLU A 35 1.40 -12.40 -1.13
CA GLU A 35 0.64 -13.51 -0.54
C GLU A 35 0.86 -13.61 0.98
N ASP A 36 1.88 -12.95 1.54
CA ASP A 36 2.28 -13.10 2.95
C ASP A 36 1.81 -11.93 3.84
N ASN A 37 1.54 -10.75 3.29
CA ASN A 37 0.82 -9.69 4.02
C ASN A 37 -0.66 -9.72 3.66
N CYS A 38 -1.34 -10.72 4.22
CA CYS A 38 -2.80 -10.73 4.28
C CYS A 38 -3.24 -9.47 5.03
N TYR A 39 -3.72 -8.46 4.31
CA TYR A 39 -4.35 -7.31 4.94
C TYR A 39 -5.48 -7.84 5.83
N ASP A 40 -5.39 -7.56 7.14
CA ASP A 40 -6.47 -7.91 8.05
C ASP A 40 -7.73 -7.20 7.55
N THR A 41 -8.71 -8.00 7.15
CA THR A 41 -9.97 -7.47 6.66
C THR A 41 -10.79 -7.05 7.87
N ILE A 42 -10.76 -5.77 8.21
CA ILE A 42 -11.58 -5.25 9.31
C ILE A 42 -13.00 -4.95 8.81
N PRO A 43 -14.05 -5.29 9.57
CA PRO A 43 -15.41 -4.87 9.26
C PRO A 43 -15.53 -3.35 9.16
N ASN A 44 -16.41 -2.86 8.29
CA ASN A 44 -16.67 -1.42 8.13
C ASN A 44 -16.97 -0.70 9.45
N GLN A 45 -17.67 -1.38 10.38
CA GLN A 45 -17.96 -0.82 11.69
C GLN A 45 -16.67 -0.55 12.49
N GLN A 46 -15.73 -1.49 12.49
CA GLN A 46 -14.45 -1.32 13.19
C GLN A 46 -13.62 -0.19 12.54
N LEU A 47 -13.64 -0.08 11.21
CA LEU A 47 -13.01 1.03 10.50
C LEU A 47 -13.59 2.40 10.92
N SER A 48 -14.92 2.50 11.02
CA SER A 48 -15.59 3.72 11.46
C SER A 48 -15.20 4.09 12.90
N GLU A 49 -15.20 3.13 13.82
CA GLU A 49 -14.82 3.37 15.22
C GLU A 49 -13.36 3.85 15.36
N ILE A 50 -12.44 3.24 14.58
CA ILE A 50 -11.04 3.66 14.54
C ILE A 50 -10.92 5.09 13.98
N SER A 51 -11.62 5.39 12.88
CA SER A 51 -11.63 6.71 12.25
C SER A 51 -12.13 7.79 13.22
N ASP A 52 -13.28 7.58 13.85
CA ASP A 52 -13.89 8.53 14.78
C ASP A 52 -12.98 8.82 15.99
N SER A 53 -12.31 7.78 16.50
CA SER A 53 -11.33 7.89 17.58
C SER A 53 -10.14 8.77 17.20
N ILE A 54 -9.59 8.58 16.00
CA ILE A 54 -8.46 9.38 15.47
C ILE A 54 -8.89 10.82 15.26
N ILE A 55 -10.05 11.06 14.63
CA ILE A 55 -10.59 12.39 14.41
C ILE A 55 -10.78 13.13 15.74
N THR A 56 -11.37 12.47 16.73
CA THR A 56 -11.61 13.06 18.07
C THR A 56 -10.29 13.43 18.76
N LYS A 57 -9.28 12.55 18.71
CA LYS A 57 -7.96 12.84 19.29
C LYS A 57 -7.30 14.03 18.61
N ASN A 58 -7.34 14.08 17.28
CA ASN A 58 -6.76 15.19 16.52
C ASN A 58 -7.48 16.50 16.81
N MET A 59 -8.82 16.51 16.87
CA MET A 59 -9.59 17.70 17.24
C MET A 59 -9.18 18.24 18.60
N LYS A 60 -9.03 17.38 19.61
CA LYS A 60 -8.56 17.79 20.95
C LYS A 60 -7.16 18.36 20.91
N ALA A 61 -6.23 17.69 20.22
CA ALA A 61 -4.86 18.17 20.08
C ALA A 61 -4.81 19.56 19.41
N TYR A 62 -5.62 19.79 18.37
CA TYR A 62 -5.71 21.11 17.74
C TYR A 62 -6.31 22.19 18.64
N GLN A 63 -7.31 21.84 19.47
CA GLN A 63 -7.87 22.77 20.47
C GLN A 63 -6.85 23.15 21.53
N GLU A 64 -6.01 22.21 21.97
CA GLU A 64 -4.93 22.47 22.93
C GLU A 64 -3.82 23.33 22.33
N LEU A 65 -3.47 23.13 21.05
CA LEU A 65 -2.49 23.95 20.35
C LEU A 65 -2.99 25.37 20.04
N ALA A 66 -4.29 25.57 19.94
CA ALA A 66 -4.91 26.87 19.69
C ALA A 66 -5.10 27.71 20.98
N LYS A 67 -4.68 27.20 22.13
CA LYS A 67 -4.76 27.86 23.45
C LYS A 67 -3.41 28.42 23.86
#